data_AF-A0A066YXA9-F1
#
_entry.id   AF-A0A066YXA9-F1
#
_cell.length_a   1.000
_cell.length_b   1.000
_cell.length_c   1.000
_cell.angle_alpha   90.00
_cell.angle_beta   90.00
_cell.angle_gamma   90.00
#
_symmetry.space_group_name_H-M   'P 1'
#
loop_
_entity.id
_entity.type
_entity.pdbx_description
1 polymer ?
#
loop_
_entity_poly.entity_id
_entity_poly.type
_entity_poly.pdbx_seq_one_letter_code
_entity_poly.pdbx_strand_id
1 'polypeptide(L)'
;MRALWRQTRSFGPTARLLMANQFAINLAFYMLMPYLAAHLADDLGLAAWTVGLVLGVRNLSQQGMFLIGGTLADRFGHRGPIIAGCLLRTAGFALLGRVESLPALLAASAATGFAGALFNPAVRACLAAEAGEERRVEAFAVFNVYYQAGMLLGPLAGLALLAADFTAVCTVAAAVFAALTVLQWRALPARGGGPGGSGRASSRSGGRCSPTGRSCCSPAR
;
A
#
# COMPACT_ATOMS: atom_id res chain seq x y z
N MET A 1 -24.31 -2.34 -7.28
CA MET A 1 -23.40 -1.34 -7.88
C MET A 1 -23.81 0.12 -7.61
N ARG A 2 -25.08 0.54 -7.78
CA ARG A 2 -25.51 1.93 -7.55
C ARG A 2 -25.27 2.45 -6.12
N ALA A 3 -25.42 1.60 -5.10
CA ALA A 3 -25.14 1.96 -3.70
C ALA A 3 -23.64 2.22 -3.46
N LEU A 4 -22.77 1.31 -3.89
CA LEU A 4 -21.31 1.45 -3.82
C LEU A 4 -20.80 2.73 -4.51
N TRP A 5 -21.39 3.07 -5.65
CA TRP A 5 -20.97 4.25 -6.41
C TRP A 5 -21.37 5.56 -5.72
N ARG A 6 -22.58 5.63 -5.13
CA ARG A 6 -22.97 6.77 -4.28
C ARG A 6 -22.08 6.87 -3.04
N GLN A 7 -21.74 5.74 -2.44
CA GLN A 7 -20.88 5.64 -1.27
C GLN A 7 -19.44 6.07 -1.55
N THR A 8 -18.88 5.67 -2.69
CA THR A 8 -17.56 6.14 -3.13
C THR A 8 -17.57 7.65 -3.33
N ARG A 9 -18.63 8.21 -3.93
CA ARG A 9 -18.76 9.64 -4.21
C ARG A 9 -18.96 10.51 -2.96
N SER A 10 -19.36 9.93 -1.83
CA SER A 10 -19.51 10.66 -0.56
C SER A 10 -18.19 10.84 0.20
N PHE A 11 -17.11 10.21 -0.25
CA PHE A 11 -15.77 10.42 0.31
C PHE A 11 -15.04 11.60 -0.36
N GLY A 12 -14.11 12.20 0.38
CA GLY A 12 -13.24 13.26 -0.11
C GLY A 12 -12.44 12.86 -1.36
N PRO A 13 -11.92 13.85 -2.13
CA PRO A 13 -11.12 13.57 -3.33
C PRO A 13 -9.90 12.68 -3.07
N THR A 14 -9.22 12.86 -1.93
CA THR A 14 -8.05 12.04 -1.55
C THR A 14 -8.42 10.58 -1.35
N ALA A 15 -9.46 10.29 -0.57
CA ALA A 15 -9.92 8.92 -0.32
C ALA A 15 -10.37 8.22 -1.61
N ARG A 16 -11.07 8.92 -2.51
CA ARG A 16 -11.45 8.39 -3.84
C ARG A 16 -10.23 8.08 -4.70
N LEU A 17 -9.20 8.94 -4.67
CA LEU A 17 -7.94 8.71 -5.36
C LEU A 17 -7.20 7.49 -4.80
N LEU A 18 -7.16 7.32 -3.47
CA LEU A 18 -6.57 6.14 -2.82
C LEU A 18 -7.30 4.85 -3.22
N MET A 19 -8.63 4.86 -3.30
CA MET A 19 -9.43 3.71 -3.75
C MET A 19 -9.14 3.34 -5.21
N ALA A 20 -9.11 4.33 -6.11
CA ALA A 20 -8.77 4.11 -7.52
C ALA A 20 -7.32 3.61 -7.70
N ASN A 21 -6.38 4.19 -6.94
CA ASN A 21 -4.99 3.76 -6.89
C ASN A 21 -4.89 2.30 -6.42
N GLN A 22 -5.63 1.91 -5.39
CA GLN A 22 -5.63 0.54 -4.91
C GLN A 22 -6.13 -0.47 -5.95
N PHE A 23 -7.14 -0.09 -6.73
CA PHE A 23 -7.60 -0.92 -7.85
C PHE A 23 -6.49 -1.09 -8.89
N ALA A 24 -5.89 0.00 -9.36
CA ALA A 24 -4.82 -0.05 -10.37
C ALA A 24 -3.61 -0.87 -9.90
N ILE A 25 -3.25 -0.75 -8.62
CA ILE A 25 -2.17 -1.50 -8.00
C ILE A 25 -2.44 -3.00 -7.96
N ASN A 26 -3.65 -3.40 -7.57
CA ASN A 26 -4.01 -4.82 -7.58
C ASN A 26 -4.14 -5.35 -9.00
N LEU A 27 -4.76 -4.58 -9.90
CA LEU A 27 -4.86 -4.93 -11.30
C LEU A 27 -3.48 -5.28 -11.87
N ALA A 28 -2.51 -4.36 -11.79
CA ALA A 28 -1.17 -4.55 -12.33
C ALA A 28 -0.41 -5.70 -11.66
N PHE A 29 -0.58 -5.89 -10.35
CA PHE A 29 0.09 -6.98 -9.63
C PHE A 29 -0.47 -8.35 -10.00
N TYR A 30 -1.78 -8.51 -9.98
CA TYR A 30 -2.44 -9.78 -10.29
C TYR A 30 -2.54 -10.07 -11.80
N MET A 31 -2.19 -9.10 -12.64
CA MET A 31 -1.95 -9.31 -14.06
C MET A 31 -0.73 -10.19 -14.33
N LEU A 32 0.28 -10.14 -13.47
CA LEU A 32 1.53 -10.90 -13.64
C LEU A 32 1.59 -12.13 -12.73
N MET A 33 1.31 -11.93 -11.44
CA MET A 33 1.66 -12.90 -10.41
C MET A 33 1.08 -14.32 -10.57
N PRO A 34 -0.17 -14.52 -11.04
CA PRO A 34 -0.72 -15.86 -11.26
C PRO A 34 0.05 -16.68 -12.29
N TYR A 35 0.73 -16.01 -13.24
CA TYR A 35 1.40 -16.65 -14.37
C TYR A 35 2.90 -16.86 -14.14
N LEU A 36 3.47 -16.24 -13.11
CA LEU A 36 4.90 -16.32 -12.83
C LEU A 36 5.38 -17.77 -12.65
N ALA A 37 4.60 -18.61 -11.96
CA ALA A 37 4.98 -20.01 -11.74
C ALA A 37 5.08 -20.78 -13.06
N ALA A 38 4.09 -20.62 -13.94
CA ALA A 38 4.06 -21.24 -15.26
C ALA A 38 5.20 -20.73 -16.13
N HIS A 39 5.46 -19.41 -16.16
CA HIS A 39 6.59 -18.85 -16.89
C HIS A 39 7.94 -19.46 -16.44
N LEU A 40 8.17 -19.55 -15.13
CA LEU A 40 9.41 -20.12 -14.61
C LEU A 40 9.56 -21.62 -14.93
N ALA A 41 8.46 -22.38 -14.94
CA ALA A 41 8.47 -23.82 -15.17
C ALA A 41 8.48 -24.19 -16.66
N ASP A 42 7.58 -23.59 -17.43
CA ASP A 42 7.26 -23.99 -18.81
C ASP A 42 8.11 -23.20 -19.82
N ASP A 43 8.29 -21.89 -19.63
CA ASP A 43 9.06 -21.06 -20.57
C ASP A 43 10.57 -21.12 -20.28
N LEU A 44 10.97 -21.03 -19.00
CA LEU A 44 12.38 -21.09 -18.60
C LEU A 44 12.88 -22.50 -18.26
N GLY A 45 11.99 -23.49 -18.20
CA GLY A 45 12.36 -24.89 -17.93
C GLY A 45 12.96 -25.14 -16.54
N LEU A 46 12.69 -24.27 -15.56
CA LEU A 46 13.30 -24.40 -14.23
C LEU A 46 12.69 -25.56 -13.44
N ALA A 47 13.54 -26.24 -12.66
CA ALA A 47 13.09 -27.31 -11.78
C ALA A 47 12.07 -26.81 -10.74
N ALA A 48 11.12 -27.66 -10.36
CA ALA A 48 10.02 -27.30 -9.45
C ALA A 48 10.50 -26.73 -8.10
N TRP A 49 11.62 -27.22 -7.56
CA TRP A 49 12.20 -26.69 -6.32
C TRP A 49 12.73 -25.25 -6.50
N THR A 50 13.22 -24.91 -7.69
CA THR A 50 13.69 -23.57 -8.05
C THR A 50 12.51 -22.60 -8.18
N VAL A 51 11.43 -23.03 -8.86
CA VAL A 51 10.18 -22.26 -8.92
C VAL A 51 9.63 -22.01 -7.52
N GLY A 52 9.57 -23.06 -6.70
CA GLY A 52 9.18 -22.97 -5.29
C GLY A 52 10.07 -22.02 -4.48
N LEU A 53 11.39 -22.05 -4.70
CA LEU A 53 12.32 -21.13 -4.05
C LEU A 53 12.07 -19.67 -4.45
N VAL A 54 11.89 -19.38 -5.74
CA VAL A 54 11.61 -18.02 -6.22
C VAL A 54 10.31 -17.49 -5.62
N LEU A 55 9.22 -18.26 -5.72
CA LEU A 55 7.93 -17.86 -5.15
C LEU A 55 7.97 -17.77 -3.62
N GLY A 56 8.71 -18.68 -2.98
CA GLY A 56 8.94 -18.70 -1.54
C GLY A 56 9.66 -17.45 -1.07
N VAL A 57 10.74 -17.04 -1.72
CA VAL A 57 11.49 -15.82 -1.41
C VAL A 57 10.60 -14.59 -1.48
N ARG A 58 9.77 -14.42 -2.51
CA ARG A 58 8.81 -13.30 -2.56
C ARG A 58 7.85 -13.31 -1.38
N ASN A 59 7.26 -14.47 -1.04
CA ASN A 59 6.32 -14.56 0.07
C ASN A 59 7.02 -14.29 1.42
N LEU A 60 8.22 -14.80 1.62
CA LEU A 60 9.05 -14.53 2.80
C LEU A 60 9.44 -13.05 2.89
N SER A 61 9.87 -12.43 1.79
CA SER A 61 10.17 -10.99 1.75
C SER A 61 8.94 -10.14 2.02
N GLN A 62 7.76 -10.58 1.59
CA GLN A 62 6.51 -9.88 1.84
C GLN A 62 6.06 -9.99 3.31
N GLN A 63 6.19 -11.18 3.94
CA GLN A 63 5.74 -11.43 5.31
C GLN A 63 6.79 -11.03 6.36
N GLY A 64 8.07 -11.40 6.15
CA GLY A 64 9.16 -11.21 7.10
C GLY A 64 9.60 -9.75 7.27
N MET A 65 9.42 -8.92 6.24
CA MET A 65 9.73 -7.49 6.31
C MET A 65 8.53 -6.60 6.62
N PHE A 66 7.37 -7.17 6.94
CA PHE A 66 6.21 -6.39 7.37
C PHE A 66 6.51 -5.60 8.66
N LEU A 67 7.33 -6.17 9.55
CA LEU A 67 7.83 -5.50 10.76
C LEU A 67 8.68 -4.25 10.44
N ILE A 68 9.52 -4.33 9.40
CA ILE A 68 10.36 -3.22 8.93
C ILE A 68 9.49 -2.18 8.19
N GLY A 69 8.57 -2.62 7.35
CA GLY A 69 7.68 -1.72 6.61
C GLY A 69 6.77 -0.88 7.51
N GLY A 70 6.27 -1.46 8.61
CA GLY A 70 5.51 -0.74 9.62
C GLY A 70 6.33 0.35 10.32
N THR A 71 7.51 0.00 10.85
CA THR A 71 8.38 0.97 11.54
C THR A 71 8.91 2.07 10.60
N LEU A 72 9.12 1.76 9.32
CA LEU A 72 9.53 2.74 8.33
C LEU A 72 8.39 3.70 7.98
N ALA A 73 7.14 3.23 7.93
CA ALA A 73 5.97 4.08 7.72
C ALA A 73 5.73 5.03 8.91
N ASP A 74 5.97 4.56 10.13
CA ASP A 74 5.84 5.36 11.34
C ASP A 74 6.89 6.49 11.40
N ARG A 75 8.09 6.26 10.85
CA ARG A 75 9.19 7.25 10.86
C ARG A 75 9.18 8.23 9.68
N PHE A 76 8.84 7.77 8.48
CA PHE A 76 8.93 8.57 7.25
C PHE A 76 7.58 9.07 6.74
N GLY A 77 6.50 8.79 7.46
CA GLY A 77 5.13 9.06 7.05
C GLY A 77 4.67 8.15 5.92
N HIS A 78 3.42 8.32 5.49
CA HIS A 78 2.76 7.43 4.54
C HIS A 78 3.32 7.50 3.11
N ARG A 79 3.77 8.68 2.66
CA ARG A 79 4.15 8.92 1.26
C ARG A 79 5.42 8.17 0.84
N GLY A 80 6.43 8.14 1.70
CA GLY A 80 7.73 7.52 1.41
C GLY A 80 7.61 6.02 1.08
N PRO A 81 7.05 5.19 1.98
CA PRO A 81 6.87 3.75 1.75
C PRO A 81 6.00 3.42 0.55
N ILE A 82 4.96 4.22 0.28
CA ILE A 82 4.08 4.03 -0.88
C ILE A 82 4.86 4.21 -2.19
N ILE A 83 5.62 5.30 -2.32
CA ILE A 83 6.43 5.59 -3.51
C ILE A 83 7.55 4.57 -3.65
N ALA A 84 8.25 4.25 -2.56
CA ALA A 84 9.31 3.24 -2.54
C ALA A 84 8.79 1.87 -2.98
N GLY A 85 7.64 1.44 -2.48
CA GLY A 85 6.99 0.19 -2.89
C GLY A 85 6.64 0.17 -4.38
N CYS A 86 6.11 1.27 -4.93
CA CYS A 86 5.77 1.33 -6.36
C CYS A 86 7.01 1.34 -7.26
N LEU A 87 8.07 2.06 -6.87
CA LEU A 87 9.37 2.02 -7.57
C LEU A 87 9.95 0.61 -7.56
N LEU A 88 9.90 -0.05 -6.40
CA LEU A 88 10.46 -1.38 -6.25
C LEU A 88 9.66 -2.44 -7.01
N ARG A 89 8.32 -2.30 -7.13
CA ARG A 89 7.52 -3.11 -8.06
C ARG A 89 7.84 -2.83 -9.52
N THR A 90 8.03 -1.56 -9.88
CA THR A 90 8.42 -1.18 -11.25
C THR A 90 9.72 -1.89 -11.64
N ALA A 91 10.74 -1.78 -10.80
CA ALA A 91 12.03 -2.44 -11.02
C ALA A 91 11.92 -3.97 -11.01
N GLY A 92 11.24 -4.53 -10.00
CA GLY A 92 11.10 -5.98 -9.85
C GLY A 92 10.36 -6.64 -11.02
N PHE A 93 9.25 -6.04 -11.49
CA PHE A 93 8.52 -6.54 -12.65
C PHE A 93 9.28 -6.33 -13.96
N ALA A 94 9.93 -5.18 -14.14
CA ALA A 94 10.78 -4.95 -15.30
C ALA A 94 11.93 -5.95 -15.38
N LEU A 95 12.47 -6.37 -14.23
CA LEU A 95 13.54 -7.35 -14.12
C LEU A 95 13.03 -8.77 -14.40
N LEU A 96 11.91 -9.18 -13.79
CA LEU A 96 11.29 -10.50 -14.01
C LEU A 96 11.03 -10.81 -15.49
N GLY A 97 10.64 -9.80 -16.29
CA GLY A 97 10.39 -10.01 -17.72
C GLY A 97 11.63 -10.00 -18.62
N ARG A 98 12.84 -9.84 -18.06
CA ARG A 98 14.09 -9.66 -18.84
C ARG A 98 15.23 -10.59 -18.42
N VAL A 99 15.13 -11.24 -17.27
CA VAL A 99 16.22 -12.05 -16.72
C VAL A 99 15.81 -13.50 -16.59
N GLU A 100 16.76 -14.37 -16.81
CA GLU A 100 16.56 -15.82 -16.75
C GLU A 100 17.47 -16.46 -15.70
N SER A 101 18.46 -15.72 -15.20
CA SER A 101 19.39 -16.25 -14.20
C SER A 101 18.74 -16.32 -12.82
N LEU A 102 18.91 -17.46 -12.14
CA LEU A 102 18.32 -17.70 -10.82
C LEU A 102 18.63 -16.58 -9.81
N PRO A 103 19.87 -16.07 -9.66
CA PRO A 103 20.14 -14.97 -8.74
C PRO A 103 19.33 -13.70 -9.06
N ALA A 104 19.18 -13.36 -10.35
CA ALA A 104 18.41 -12.19 -10.76
C ALA A 104 16.91 -12.38 -10.55
N LEU A 105 16.38 -13.58 -10.80
CA LEU A 105 15.00 -13.95 -10.49
C LEU A 105 14.72 -13.88 -8.98
N LEU A 106 15.62 -14.37 -8.14
CA LEU A 106 15.50 -14.27 -6.68
C LEU A 106 15.53 -12.81 -6.22
N ALA A 107 16.42 -11.99 -6.77
CA ALA A 107 16.48 -10.56 -6.46
C ALA A 107 15.19 -9.83 -6.87
N ALA A 108 14.69 -10.09 -8.08
CA ALA A 108 13.44 -9.53 -8.56
C ALA A 108 12.24 -9.96 -7.69
N SER A 109 12.20 -11.24 -7.34
CA SER A 109 11.18 -11.85 -6.48
C SER A 109 11.19 -11.23 -5.07
N ALA A 110 12.36 -11.13 -4.45
CA ALA A 110 12.55 -10.46 -3.16
C ALA A 110 12.11 -8.99 -3.21
N ALA A 111 12.50 -8.26 -4.26
CA ALA A 111 12.11 -6.87 -4.46
C ALA A 111 10.58 -6.70 -4.56
N THR A 112 9.90 -7.53 -5.35
CA THR A 112 8.43 -7.47 -5.48
C THR A 112 7.70 -7.83 -4.18
N GLY A 113 8.24 -8.78 -3.41
CA GLY A 113 7.74 -9.14 -2.09
C GLY A 113 7.90 -8.01 -1.07
N PHE A 114 9.12 -7.47 -0.96
CA PHE A 114 9.45 -6.36 -0.07
C PHE A 114 8.61 -5.11 -0.37
N ALA A 115 8.34 -4.84 -1.65
CA ALA A 115 7.48 -3.75 -2.06
C ALA A 115 6.06 -3.87 -1.48
N GLY A 116 5.50 -5.08 -1.41
CA GLY A 116 4.21 -5.34 -0.79
C GLY A 116 4.20 -5.05 0.71
N ALA A 117 5.30 -5.34 1.40
CA ALA A 117 5.47 -5.07 2.83
C ALA A 117 5.53 -3.56 3.14
N LEU A 118 6.09 -2.74 2.25
CA LEU A 118 6.12 -1.28 2.39
C LEU A 118 4.76 -0.64 2.08
N PHE A 119 4.10 -1.11 1.03
CA PHE A 119 2.93 -0.45 0.47
C PHE A 119 1.63 -0.72 1.25
N ASN A 120 1.34 -1.99 1.59
CA ASN A 120 0.05 -2.38 2.17
C ASN A 120 -0.26 -1.71 3.53
N PRO A 121 0.68 -1.63 4.50
CA PRO A 121 0.44 -0.91 5.75
C PRO A 121 0.22 0.59 5.50
N ALA A 122 1.06 1.19 4.66
CA ALA A 122 1.07 2.64 4.45
C ALA A 122 -0.23 3.14 3.79
N VAL A 123 -0.78 2.41 2.81
CA VAL A 123 -2.07 2.79 2.20
C VAL A 123 -3.23 2.61 3.16
N ARG A 124 -3.25 1.53 3.96
CA ARG A 124 -4.31 1.33 4.94
C ARG A 124 -4.27 2.40 6.04
N ALA A 125 -3.08 2.78 6.50
CA ALA A 125 -2.91 3.85 7.48
C ALA A 125 -3.32 5.22 6.89
N CYS A 126 -2.93 5.51 5.65
CA CYS A 126 -3.34 6.74 4.95
C CYS A 126 -4.86 6.82 4.77
N LEU A 127 -5.51 5.71 4.36
CA LEU A 127 -6.96 5.66 4.24
C LEU A 127 -7.67 5.86 5.58
N ALA A 128 -7.16 5.24 6.65
CA ALA A 128 -7.72 5.40 7.99
C ALA A 128 -7.63 6.85 8.48
N ALA A 129 -6.50 7.52 8.23
CA ALA A 129 -6.30 8.93 8.58
C ALA A 129 -7.25 9.86 7.79
N GLU A 130 -7.44 9.61 6.50
CA GLU A 130 -8.31 10.43 5.63
C GLU A 130 -9.81 10.20 5.90
N ALA A 131 -10.21 8.99 6.29
CA ALA A 131 -11.62 8.66 6.53
C ALA A 131 -12.16 9.18 7.87
N GLY A 132 -11.29 9.38 8.87
CA GLY A 132 -11.69 9.66 10.24
C GLY A 132 -12.29 8.43 10.96
N GLU A 133 -12.39 8.47 12.29
CA GLU A 133 -12.80 7.31 13.09
C GLU A 133 -14.22 6.81 12.76
N GLU A 134 -15.17 7.73 12.58
CA GLU A 134 -16.58 7.39 12.35
C GLU A 134 -16.82 6.65 11.03
N ARG A 135 -16.09 7.01 9.96
CA ARG A 135 -16.29 6.46 8.61
C ARG A 135 -15.21 5.46 8.20
N ARG A 136 -14.27 5.13 9.09
CA ARG A 136 -13.15 4.21 8.83
C ARG A 136 -13.63 2.85 8.31
N VAL A 137 -14.62 2.25 8.97
CA VAL A 137 -15.16 0.93 8.58
C VAL A 137 -15.75 0.98 7.17
N GLU A 138 -16.53 2.02 6.87
CA GLU A 138 -17.12 2.25 5.57
C GLU A 138 -16.05 2.41 4.48
N ALA A 139 -15.02 3.21 4.75
CA ALA A 139 -13.91 3.43 3.84
C ALA A 139 -13.15 2.13 3.54
N PHE A 140 -12.89 1.30 4.55
CA PHE A 140 -12.25 -0.01 4.36
C PHE A 140 -13.12 -0.99 3.57
N ALA A 141 -14.44 -0.97 3.76
CA ALA A 141 -15.36 -1.80 2.99
C ALA A 141 -15.30 -1.45 1.51
N VAL A 142 -15.41 -0.15 1.16
CA VAL A 142 -15.31 0.30 -0.23
C VAL A 142 -13.91 0.03 -0.79
N PHE A 143 -12.85 0.31 -0.03
CA PHE A 143 -11.48 0.01 -0.42
C PHE A 143 -11.26 -1.46 -0.75
N ASN A 144 -11.82 -2.38 0.06
CA ASN A 144 -11.76 -3.81 -0.23
C ASN A 144 -12.48 -4.18 -1.52
N VAL A 145 -13.56 -3.50 -1.89
CA VAL A 145 -14.23 -3.75 -3.18
C VAL A 145 -13.31 -3.37 -4.35
N TYR A 146 -12.63 -2.22 -4.30
CA TYR A 146 -11.62 -1.85 -5.31
C TYR A 146 -10.44 -2.82 -5.33
N TYR A 147 -10.00 -3.25 -4.15
CA TYR A 147 -8.94 -4.25 -4.01
C TYR A 147 -9.30 -5.56 -4.73
N GLN A 148 -10.47 -6.13 -4.40
CA GLN A 148 -10.95 -7.38 -4.98
C GLN A 148 -11.28 -7.25 -6.48
N ALA A 149 -11.79 -6.10 -6.92
CA ALA A 149 -12.03 -5.85 -8.33
C ALA A 149 -10.72 -5.88 -9.14
N GLY A 150 -9.64 -5.27 -8.62
CA GLY A 150 -8.32 -5.36 -9.24
C GLY A 150 -7.77 -6.77 -9.25
N MET A 151 -7.95 -7.53 -8.16
CA MET A 151 -7.56 -8.95 -8.10
C MET A 151 -8.30 -9.82 -9.11
N LEU A 152 -9.59 -9.55 -9.33
CA LEU A 152 -10.41 -10.32 -10.26
C LEU A 152 -10.09 -9.98 -11.72
N LEU A 153 -9.92 -8.70 -12.03
CA LEU A 153 -9.68 -8.23 -13.40
C LEU A 153 -8.22 -8.34 -13.84
N GLY A 154 -7.28 -8.34 -12.88
CA GLY A 154 -5.85 -8.42 -13.15
C GLY A 154 -5.49 -9.64 -14.01
N PRO A 155 -5.82 -10.87 -13.59
CA PRO A 155 -5.52 -12.07 -14.37
C PRO A 155 -6.14 -12.02 -15.77
N LEU A 156 -7.37 -11.51 -15.92
CA LEU A 156 -7.98 -11.38 -17.25
C LEU A 156 -7.19 -10.45 -18.18
N ALA A 157 -6.71 -9.32 -17.65
CA ALA A 157 -5.82 -8.43 -18.39
C ALA A 157 -4.46 -9.12 -18.70
N GLY A 158 -3.97 -9.94 -17.77
CA GLY A 158 -2.70 -10.66 -17.90
C GLY A 158 -2.76 -11.72 -18.98
N LEU A 159 -3.85 -12.49 -18.99
CA LEU A 159 -4.14 -13.47 -20.02
C LEU A 159 -4.21 -12.85 -21.42
N ALA A 160 -4.81 -11.67 -21.55
CA ALA A 160 -4.86 -10.96 -22.82
C ALA A 160 -3.46 -10.53 -23.30
N LEU A 161 -2.59 -10.12 -22.37
CA LEU A 161 -1.20 -9.73 -22.68
C LEU A 161 -0.30 -10.94 -22.94
N LEU A 162 -0.57 -12.08 -22.33
CA LEU A 162 0.15 -13.35 -22.58
C LEU A 162 -0.01 -13.84 -24.02
N ALA A 163 -1.01 -13.36 -24.76
CA ALA A 163 -1.12 -13.62 -26.19
C ALA A 163 0.07 -13.04 -26.99
N ALA A 164 0.78 -12.05 -26.44
CA ALA A 164 2.06 -11.58 -26.96
C ALA A 164 3.22 -12.40 -26.38
N ASP A 165 3.53 -12.19 -25.09
CA ASP A 165 4.50 -12.97 -24.31
C ASP A 165 4.45 -12.55 -22.83
N PHE A 166 5.20 -13.25 -21.97
CA PHE A 166 5.33 -12.90 -20.55
C PHE A 166 6.06 -11.56 -20.32
N THR A 167 6.97 -11.17 -21.22
CA THR A 167 7.68 -9.90 -21.15
C THR A 167 6.73 -8.71 -21.34
N ALA A 168 5.71 -8.82 -22.18
CA ALA A 168 4.65 -7.84 -22.38
C ALA A 168 3.84 -7.65 -21.10
N VAL A 169 3.48 -8.75 -20.42
CA VAL A 169 2.81 -8.69 -19.11
C VAL A 169 3.69 -7.93 -18.10
N CYS A 170 4.98 -8.27 -18.02
CA CYS A 170 5.94 -7.63 -17.13
C CYS A 170 6.14 -6.14 -17.41
N THR A 171 6.28 -5.78 -18.68
CA THR A 171 6.52 -4.40 -19.10
C THR A 171 5.30 -3.52 -18.89
N VAL A 172 4.09 -4.00 -19.20
CA VAL A 172 2.85 -3.26 -18.94
C VAL A 172 2.62 -3.13 -17.43
N ALA A 173 2.83 -4.19 -16.64
CA ALA A 173 2.72 -4.11 -15.19
C ALA A 173 3.70 -3.08 -14.59
N ALA A 174 4.96 -3.10 -15.04
CA ALA A 174 5.97 -2.14 -14.63
C ALA A 174 5.60 -0.70 -15.05
N ALA A 175 5.10 -0.50 -16.27
CA ALA A 175 4.65 0.81 -16.76
C ALA A 175 3.49 1.37 -15.93
N VAL A 176 2.53 0.52 -15.53
CA VAL A 176 1.43 0.92 -14.63
C VAL A 176 1.99 1.35 -13.27
N PHE A 177 2.89 0.58 -12.67
CA PHE A 177 3.52 0.98 -11.40
C PHE A 177 4.37 2.26 -11.52
N ALA A 178 5.06 2.47 -12.64
CA ALA A 178 5.78 3.71 -12.91
C ALA A 178 4.83 4.92 -12.99
N ALA A 179 3.73 4.79 -13.74
CA ALA A 179 2.70 5.82 -13.86
C ALA A 179 2.06 6.14 -12.50
N LEU A 180 1.74 5.11 -11.71
CA LEU A 180 1.21 5.28 -10.35
C LEU A 180 2.24 5.93 -9.42
N THR A 181 3.53 5.63 -9.58
CA THR A 181 4.59 6.31 -8.82
C THR A 181 4.57 7.81 -9.10
N VAL A 182 4.52 8.22 -10.37
CA VAL A 182 4.44 9.64 -10.77
C VAL A 182 3.16 10.29 -10.25
N LEU A 183 2.03 9.60 -10.36
CA LEU A 183 0.75 10.09 -9.85
C LEU A 183 0.79 10.32 -8.34
N GLN A 184 1.28 9.34 -7.57
CA GLN A 184 1.38 9.41 -6.12
C GLN A 184 2.40 10.44 -5.66
N TRP A 185 3.50 10.61 -6.42
CA TRP A 185 4.46 11.67 -6.17
C TRP A 185 3.81 13.05 -6.29
N ARG A 186 2.94 13.27 -7.29
CA ARG A 186 2.25 14.55 -7.50
C ARG A 186 1.07 14.77 -6.54
N ALA A 187 0.33 13.72 -6.22
CA ALA A 187 -0.93 13.82 -5.48
C ALA A 187 -0.78 13.74 -3.96
N LEU A 188 0.20 12.98 -3.42
CA LEU A 188 0.38 12.89 -1.97
C LEU A 188 1.20 14.08 -1.44
N PRO A 189 0.68 14.88 -0.49
CA PRO A 189 1.43 15.91 0.18
C PRO A 189 2.65 15.33 0.92
N ALA A 190 3.78 16.04 0.89
CA ALA A 190 5.04 15.58 1.50
C ALA A 190 5.00 15.45 3.04
N ARG A 191 3.92 15.89 3.69
CA ARG A 191 3.81 15.96 5.16
C ARG A 191 2.55 15.22 5.62
N GLY A 192 2.72 13.98 6.07
CA GLY A 192 1.77 13.35 6.99
C GLY A 192 2.10 13.81 8.39
N GLY A 193 1.19 14.53 9.04
CA GLY A 193 1.32 14.89 10.45
C GLY A 193 1.52 13.63 11.29
N GLY A 194 2.55 13.63 12.13
CA GLY A 194 2.74 12.58 13.13
C GLY A 194 1.54 12.51 14.08
N PRO A 195 1.31 11.35 14.72
CA PRO A 195 0.34 11.24 15.80
C PRO A 195 0.84 12.04 17.01
N GLY A 196 0.49 13.33 17.08
CA GLY A 196 0.89 14.19 18.21
C GLY A 196 0.38 15.64 18.19
N GLY A 197 -0.61 15.97 17.35
CA GLY A 197 -0.96 17.37 17.06
C GLY A 197 -2.41 17.78 17.29
N SER A 198 -3.23 17.03 18.02
CA SER A 198 -4.61 17.43 18.36
C SER A 198 -4.81 17.43 19.88
N GLY A 199 -4.23 18.43 20.55
CA GLY A 199 -4.34 18.61 22.00
C GLY A 199 -4.01 20.03 22.47
N ARG A 200 -4.20 21.06 21.63
CA ARG A 200 -4.11 22.46 22.04
C ARG A 200 -5.28 23.30 21.53
N ALA A 201 -6.42 23.08 22.16
CA ALA A 201 -7.49 24.04 22.40
C ALA A 201 -8.19 23.50 23.66
N SER A 202 -8.46 24.20 24.75
CA SER A 202 -8.45 25.61 25.08
C SER A 202 -8.73 25.70 26.59
N SER A 203 -7.81 26.22 27.40
CA SER A 203 -8.13 26.71 28.75
C SER A 203 -7.25 27.90 29.10
N ARG A 204 -7.48 29.00 28.37
CA ARG A 204 -7.19 30.34 28.89
C ARG A 204 -8.47 30.91 29.50
N SER A 205 -8.72 30.55 30.75
CA SER A 205 -9.30 31.45 31.75
C SER A 205 -8.29 31.40 32.91
N GLY A 206 -7.58 32.48 33.24
CA GLY A 206 -8.15 33.77 33.59
C GLY A 206 -8.61 33.75 35.05
N GLY A 207 -7.74 33.34 35.98
CA GLY A 207 -7.99 33.38 37.42
C GLY A 207 -6.69 33.60 38.19
N ARG A 208 -6.31 34.86 38.37
CA ARG A 208 -5.30 35.28 39.34
C ARG A 208 -5.94 35.21 40.73
N CYS A 209 -5.39 34.43 41.64
CA CYS A 209 -5.54 34.64 43.08
C CYS A 209 -4.15 34.74 43.71
N SER A 210 -3.94 35.85 44.40
CA SER A 210 -2.73 36.28 45.10
C SER A 210 -2.44 35.47 46.38
N PRO A 211 -1.18 35.45 46.85
CA PRO A 211 -0.77 34.67 48.01
C PRO A 211 -0.87 35.52 49.28
N THR A 212 -2.03 35.60 49.93
CA THR A 212 -2.13 36.13 51.30
C THR A 212 -3.40 35.67 52.00
N GLY A 213 -3.21 34.84 53.04
CA GLY A 213 -3.92 35.03 54.31
C GLY A 213 -5.22 34.26 54.57
N ARG A 214 -5.08 33.26 55.46
CA ARG A 214 -5.97 32.91 56.59
C ARG A 214 -7.24 32.08 56.33
N SER A 215 -7.39 31.11 57.25
CA SER A 215 -8.64 30.49 57.79
C SER A 215 -9.55 29.73 56.81
N CYS A 216 -10.12 28.56 57.11
CA CYS A 216 -10.28 27.76 58.32
C CYS A 216 -10.90 26.40 57.91
N CYS A 217 -10.58 25.35 58.65
CA CYS A 217 -11.36 24.13 58.97
C CYS A 217 -12.31 23.47 57.93
N SER A 218 -11.95 22.25 57.48
CA SER A 218 -12.54 20.91 57.82
C SER A 218 -14.06 20.75 58.12
N PRO A 219 -14.64 19.53 58.07
CA PRO A 219 -14.68 18.50 57.01
C PRO A 219 -16.09 17.87 56.82
N ALA A 220 -16.16 16.92 55.88
CA ALA A 220 -16.96 15.68 55.89
C ALA A 220 -18.49 15.71 56.12
N ARG A 221 -19.21 15.19 55.12
CA ARG A 221 -20.09 14.01 55.24
C ARG A 221 -20.23 13.34 53.87
#